data_AF-A0A517YQX2-F1
#
_entry.id   AF-A0A517YQX2-F1
#
_cell.length_a   1.000
_cell.length_b   1.000
_cell.length_c   1.000
_cell.angle_alpha   90.00
_cell.angle_beta   90.00
_cell.angle_gamma   90.00
#
_symmetry.space_group_name_H-M   'P 1'
#
loop_
_entity.id
_entity.type
_entity.pdbx_description
1 polymer ?
#
loop_
_entity_poly.entity_id
_entity_poly.type
_entity_poly.pdbx_seq_one_letter_code
_entity_poly.pdbx_strand_id
1 'polypeptide(L)'
;MYKVLLVLKYLRRKLAPMFAALAVTMCTMMVIIVISVMGGFFDMLSKSAQKLSGDVTVTAFTLTGFPYYKDVIDEVNQLKEVEAATPVIQSYGLLNLKRGGENGRTGNTKTIEVMGIEPAGYSEVVNYEDTLLWTGPSLVADLEQAISSQRLQLDKWESDDLAEAKTAEEKEAIREEFKQKREYLAEVEKQRDGKRRGDELAEMGSKLEPTKQRLDRAGKDLPGMVMGVEVNPYHMRDAEGKYRYANASVYDNAVLALMPINEKGGIRGEPANAEFAVVNEFKSGLYDIDANRVYVPLKVLQEKLDMGEAEEYDPDTLEPTGKMVPARVTQVLVKSAPGYTAEQTAEAVKKAIRLVEDKHREMGQMMPVLYAQTWMEMHAQLLGAVQNEVGLVTFLFAIISVVAIVMVATTFYMIVLEKTRDIGVLRAIGASRLGIMNIYLGYGFAIGVVGAFLGLFFAYEIVTNLNEIQDWLYQWFGWRMWDPRTYFFDRIPDQVDPTKATWIVLGAIASSVVGALIPALLAARLNPIEALRYE
;
A
#
# COMPACT_ATOMS: atom_id res chain seq x y z
N MET A 1 -52.59 -0.03 1.74
CA MET A 1 -52.34 0.69 0.47
C MET A 1 -52.54 2.20 0.54
N TYR A 2 -53.66 2.74 1.06
CA TYR A 2 -53.96 4.19 1.00
C TYR A 2 -52.93 5.10 1.69
N LYS A 3 -52.32 4.65 2.80
CA LYS A 3 -51.28 5.39 3.54
C LYS A 3 -50.03 5.66 2.70
N VAL A 4 -49.63 4.72 1.85
CA VAL A 4 -48.42 4.84 0.99
C VAL A 4 -48.66 5.82 -0.16
N LEU A 5 -49.86 5.80 -0.75
CA LEU A 5 -50.23 6.74 -1.83
C LEU A 5 -50.29 8.20 -1.35
N LEU A 6 -50.74 8.42 -0.12
CA LEU A 6 -50.73 9.75 0.50
C LEU A 6 -49.30 10.26 0.73
N VAL A 7 -48.41 9.40 1.23
CA VAL A 7 -46.99 9.73 1.45
C VAL A 7 -46.32 10.16 0.13
N LEU A 8 -46.49 9.38 -0.95
CA LEU A 8 -45.89 9.70 -2.26
C LEU A 8 -46.41 11.00 -2.86
N LYS A 9 -47.72 11.26 -2.78
CA LYS A 9 -48.35 12.46 -3.36
C LYS A 9 -47.87 13.74 -2.68
N TYR A 10 -47.64 13.69 -1.37
CA TYR A 10 -47.17 14.83 -0.59
C TYR A 10 -45.66 15.09 -0.77
N LEU A 11 -44.84 14.03 -0.87
CA LEU A 11 -43.39 14.18 -1.07
C LEU A 11 -43.04 14.97 -2.35
N ARG A 12 -43.87 14.84 -3.40
CA ARG A 12 -43.64 15.48 -4.71
C ARG A 12 -44.11 16.92 -4.84
N ARG A 13 -44.91 17.46 -3.91
CA ARG A 13 -45.60 18.74 -4.11
C ARG A 13 -44.95 19.94 -3.41
N LYS A 14 -43.92 19.73 -2.59
CA LYS A 14 -43.27 20.75 -1.75
C LYS A 14 -41.75 20.52 -1.72
N LEU A 15 -40.99 21.61 -1.61
CA LEU A 15 -39.51 21.60 -1.57
C LEU A 15 -38.93 21.17 -0.21
N ALA A 16 -39.65 21.39 0.90
CA ALA A 16 -39.14 21.09 2.24
C ALA A 16 -38.68 19.63 2.45
N PRO A 17 -39.43 18.59 2.03
CA PRO A 17 -38.96 17.21 2.09
C PRO A 17 -37.71 16.93 1.24
N MET A 18 -37.49 17.69 0.15
CA MET A 18 -36.31 17.53 -0.69
C MET A 18 -35.04 18.02 0.02
N PHE A 19 -35.13 19.10 0.81
CA PHE A 19 -33.98 19.56 1.61
C PHE A 19 -33.58 18.55 2.69
N ALA A 20 -34.55 17.93 3.37
CA ALA A 20 -34.25 16.85 4.31
C ALA A 20 -33.64 15.63 3.61
N ALA A 21 -34.17 15.24 2.44
CA ALA A 21 -33.60 14.15 1.65
C ALA A 21 -32.17 14.46 1.19
N LEU A 22 -31.90 15.69 0.74
CA LEU A 22 -30.57 16.13 0.32
C LEU A 22 -29.58 16.16 1.48
N ALA A 23 -30.00 16.61 2.67
CA ALA A 23 -29.17 16.56 3.88
C ALA A 23 -28.77 15.12 4.24
N VAL A 24 -29.74 14.19 4.23
CA VAL A 24 -29.46 12.75 4.46
C VAL A 24 -28.56 12.19 3.36
N THR A 25 -28.78 12.59 2.10
CA THR A 25 -27.97 12.18 0.95
C THR A 25 -26.51 12.60 1.13
N MET A 26 -26.25 13.88 1.39
CA MET A 26 -24.89 14.39 1.57
C MET A 26 -24.19 13.78 2.77
N CYS A 27 -24.90 13.64 3.91
CA CYS A 27 -24.34 13.01 5.10
C CYS A 27 -23.95 11.55 4.82
N THR A 28 -24.85 10.76 4.24
CA THR A 28 -24.59 9.36 3.91
C THR A 28 -23.45 9.23 2.92
N MET A 29 -23.48 10.05 1.87
CA MET A 29 -22.46 10.08 0.83
C MET A 29 -21.06 10.35 1.41
N MET A 30 -20.94 11.41 2.21
CA MET A 30 -19.66 11.83 2.77
C MET A 30 -19.09 10.80 3.74
N VAL A 31 -19.92 10.20 4.60
CA VAL A 31 -19.51 9.14 5.54
C VAL A 31 -19.01 7.90 4.78
N ILE A 32 -19.70 7.47 3.72
CA ILE A 32 -19.28 6.31 2.92
C ILE A 32 -17.96 6.59 2.20
N ILE A 33 -17.81 7.75 1.55
CA ILE A 33 -16.57 8.11 0.84
C ILE A 33 -15.39 8.04 1.79
N VAL A 34 -15.50 8.67 2.96
CA VAL A 34 -14.40 8.74 3.91
C VAL A 34 -14.03 7.38 4.48
N ILE A 35 -15.02 6.58 4.90
CA ILE A 35 -14.75 5.24 5.43
C ILE A 35 -14.15 4.33 4.33
N SER A 36 -14.56 4.51 3.07
CA SER A 36 -14.01 3.73 1.95
C SER A 36 -12.56 4.09 1.66
N VAL A 37 -12.24 5.39 1.56
CA VAL A 37 -10.87 5.85 1.28
C VAL A 37 -9.92 5.51 2.43
N MET A 38 -10.29 5.86 3.66
CA MET A 38 -9.44 5.62 4.84
C MET A 38 -9.33 4.14 5.20
N GLY A 39 -10.45 3.41 5.15
CA GLY A 39 -10.45 1.97 5.38
C GLY A 39 -9.66 1.22 4.32
N GLY A 40 -9.82 1.59 3.05
CA GLY A 40 -9.05 1.02 1.94
C GLY A 40 -7.56 1.28 2.08
N PHE A 41 -7.15 2.46 2.57
CA PHE A 41 -5.76 2.79 2.80
C PHE A 41 -5.15 1.92 3.91
N PHE A 42 -5.86 1.77 5.03
CA PHE A 42 -5.44 0.89 6.12
C PHE A 42 -5.32 -0.57 5.66
N ASP A 43 -6.30 -1.07 4.89
CA ASP A 43 -6.30 -2.44 4.37
C ASP A 43 -5.14 -2.67 3.40
N MET A 44 -4.83 -1.68 2.55
CA MET A 44 -3.72 -1.74 1.61
C MET A 44 -2.37 -1.70 2.34
N LEU A 45 -2.19 -0.81 3.32
CA LEU A 45 -1.00 -0.76 4.18
C LEU A 45 -0.79 -2.10 4.91
N SER A 46 -1.84 -2.60 5.54
CA SER A 46 -1.79 -3.83 6.34
C SER A 46 -1.41 -5.04 5.48
N LYS A 47 -2.09 -5.22 4.33
CA LYS A 47 -1.78 -6.31 3.39
C LYS A 47 -0.37 -6.20 2.82
N SER A 48 0.09 -4.99 2.53
CA SER A 48 1.43 -4.78 2.00
C SER A 48 2.50 -5.08 3.05
N ALA A 49 2.30 -4.63 4.30
CA ALA A 49 3.18 -4.94 5.41
C ALA A 49 3.29 -6.45 5.66
N GLN A 50 2.15 -7.16 5.72
CA GLN A 50 2.11 -8.62 5.85
C GLN A 50 2.85 -9.32 4.69
N LYS A 51 2.62 -8.86 3.46
CA LYS A 51 3.27 -9.40 2.25
C LYS A 51 4.77 -9.17 2.19
N LEU A 52 5.37 -8.34 3.02
CA LEU A 52 6.79 -7.98 2.94
C LEU A 52 7.62 -8.49 4.12
N SER A 53 6.97 -8.66 5.27
CA SER A 53 7.61 -9.10 6.52
C SER A 53 7.29 -10.56 6.89
N GLY A 54 6.39 -11.23 6.16
CA GLY A 54 5.82 -12.53 6.57
C GLY A 54 4.78 -12.36 7.69
N ASP A 55 4.26 -13.45 8.23
CA ASP A 55 3.24 -13.37 9.30
C ASP A 55 3.86 -13.12 10.68
N VAL A 56 4.99 -13.80 10.94
CA VAL A 56 5.74 -13.74 12.19
C VAL A 56 7.22 -13.57 11.87
N THR A 57 7.88 -12.70 12.62
CA THR A 57 9.31 -12.45 12.49
C THR A 57 10.00 -12.74 13.80
N VAL A 58 11.07 -13.53 13.74
CA VAL A 58 11.95 -13.84 14.86
C VAL A 58 13.17 -12.94 14.76
N THR A 59 13.42 -12.14 15.79
CA THR A 59 14.56 -11.22 15.86
C THR A 59 15.24 -11.30 17.23
N ALA A 60 16.44 -10.74 17.30
CA ALA A 60 17.18 -10.54 18.55
C ALA A 60 17.18 -9.05 18.94
N PHE A 61 17.42 -8.73 20.21
CA PHE A 61 17.60 -7.35 20.68
C PHE A 61 18.97 -6.75 20.32
N THR A 62 19.74 -7.41 19.44
CA THR A 62 21.10 -7.03 19.05
C THR A 62 21.16 -6.60 17.59
N LEU A 63 21.95 -5.57 17.30
CA LEU A 63 22.23 -5.13 15.92
C LEU A 63 23.21 -6.06 15.18
N THR A 64 23.80 -7.01 15.90
CA THR A 64 24.80 -7.97 15.43
C THR A 64 24.17 -9.25 14.88
N GLY A 65 22.84 -9.36 14.91
CA GLY A 65 22.11 -10.58 14.57
C GLY A 65 22.29 -11.68 15.62
N PHE A 66 21.78 -12.87 15.32
CA PHE A 66 21.86 -14.05 16.18
C PHE A 66 22.44 -15.27 15.44
N PRO A 67 23.23 -16.10 16.14
CA PRO A 67 23.78 -17.34 15.62
C PRO A 67 22.76 -18.50 15.66
N TYR A 68 23.14 -19.65 15.09
CA TYR A 68 22.35 -20.91 15.15
C TYR A 68 20.92 -20.79 14.61
N TYR A 69 20.69 -19.88 13.67
CA TYR A 69 19.39 -19.67 13.05
C TYR A 69 18.83 -20.90 12.32
N LYS A 70 19.69 -21.84 11.92
CA LYS A 70 19.28 -23.11 11.33
C LYS A 70 18.53 -23.99 12.32
N ASP A 71 19.05 -24.15 13.54
CA ASP A 71 18.35 -24.87 14.61
C ASP A 71 17.00 -24.22 14.94
N VAL A 72 16.92 -22.88 14.89
CA VAL A 72 15.66 -22.15 15.06
C VAL A 72 14.68 -22.48 13.93
N ILE A 73 15.12 -22.44 12.67
CA ILE A 73 14.29 -22.76 11.49
C ILE A 73 13.83 -24.22 11.54
N ASP A 74 14.71 -25.16 11.88
CA ASP A 74 14.42 -26.59 11.95
C ASP A 74 13.35 -26.89 13.02
N GLU A 75 13.42 -26.23 14.18
CA GLU A 75 12.42 -26.39 15.24
C GLU A 75 11.09 -25.71 14.87
N VAL A 76 11.16 -24.53 14.23
CA VAL A 76 9.98 -23.77 13.80
C VAL A 76 9.22 -24.50 12.68
N ASN A 77 9.92 -25.12 11.72
CA ASN A 77 9.32 -25.88 10.63
C ASN A 77 8.64 -27.19 11.08
N GLN A 78 8.91 -27.68 12.31
CA GLN A 78 8.22 -28.84 12.88
C GLN A 78 6.85 -28.50 13.47
N LEU A 79 6.54 -27.21 13.66
CA LEU A 79 5.27 -26.75 14.18
C LEU A 79 4.15 -26.91 13.15
N LYS A 80 2.95 -27.28 13.60
CA LYS A 80 1.78 -27.43 12.71
C LYS A 80 1.23 -26.09 12.24
N GLU A 81 1.50 -25.06 13.02
CA GLU A 81 1.11 -23.67 12.82
C GLU A 81 1.96 -22.97 11.75
N VAL A 82 3.06 -23.59 11.30
CA VAL A 82 4.05 -22.99 10.39
C VAL A 82 4.02 -23.70 9.04
N GLU A 83 3.99 -22.91 7.97
CA GLU A 83 4.12 -23.41 6.60
C GLU A 83 5.59 -23.47 6.16
N ALA A 84 6.32 -22.38 6.40
CA ALA A 84 7.71 -22.23 6.01
C ALA A 84 8.41 -21.16 6.86
N ALA A 85 9.72 -21.27 6.99
CA ALA A 85 10.59 -20.28 7.63
C ALA A 85 11.86 -20.06 6.82
N THR A 86 12.33 -18.82 6.75
CA THR A 86 13.52 -18.44 5.96
C THR A 86 14.42 -17.46 6.72
N PRO A 87 15.76 -17.61 6.62
CA PRO A 87 16.70 -16.65 7.18
C PRO A 87 16.80 -15.40 6.32
N VAL A 88 16.96 -14.24 6.97
CA VAL A 88 17.15 -12.95 6.29
C VAL A 88 18.17 -12.10 7.07
N ILE A 89 19.02 -11.41 6.32
CA ILE A 89 19.86 -10.33 6.86
C ILE A 89 19.33 -9.00 6.33
N GLN A 90 19.00 -8.09 7.24
CA GLN A 90 18.61 -6.73 6.95
C GLN A 90 19.73 -5.80 7.40
N SER A 91 20.27 -5.03 6.47
CA SER A 91 21.32 -4.05 6.74
C SER A 91 21.09 -2.80 5.89
N TYR A 92 21.93 -1.79 6.09
CA TYR A 92 21.87 -0.54 5.33
C TYR A 92 23.23 -0.27 4.69
N GLY A 93 23.20 0.24 3.47
CA GLY A 93 24.41 0.53 2.71
C GLY A 93 24.24 1.70 1.76
N LEU A 94 25.35 2.10 1.14
CA LEU A 94 25.36 3.07 0.06
C LEU A 94 25.46 2.32 -1.26
N LEU A 95 24.43 2.45 -2.10
CA LEU A 95 24.40 1.90 -3.44
C LEU A 95 24.93 2.93 -4.42
N ASN A 96 25.90 2.53 -5.26
CA ASN A 96 26.41 3.31 -6.37
C ASN A 96 26.21 2.53 -7.67
N LEU A 97 25.36 3.07 -8.55
CA LEU A 97 25.08 2.47 -9.85
C LEU A 97 26.11 2.92 -10.89
N LYS A 98 26.86 1.97 -11.46
CA LYS A 98 27.91 2.25 -12.47
C LYS A 98 27.35 2.14 -13.88
N ARG A 99 27.30 3.25 -14.62
CA ARG A 99 26.86 3.28 -16.03
C ARG A 99 27.85 2.55 -16.93
N GLY A 100 27.35 1.67 -17.81
CA GLY A 100 28.17 1.01 -18.84
C GLY A 100 28.59 2.01 -19.93
N GLY A 101 29.83 2.50 -19.87
CA GLY A 101 30.45 3.37 -20.87
C GLY A 101 31.82 3.88 -20.40
N GLU A 102 32.81 3.95 -21.31
CA GLU A 102 34.24 4.21 -21.03
C GLU A 102 34.57 5.48 -20.21
N ASN A 103 33.62 6.41 -20.06
CA ASN A 103 33.76 7.58 -19.19
C ASN A 103 32.86 7.41 -17.96
N GLY A 104 33.35 6.64 -16.98
CA GLY A 104 32.70 6.32 -15.70
C GLY A 104 32.41 7.54 -14.82
N ARG A 105 31.45 8.37 -15.21
CA ARG A 105 30.83 9.35 -14.32
C ARG A 105 29.83 8.60 -13.43
N THR A 106 30.27 8.31 -12.20
CA THR A 106 29.46 7.90 -11.06
C THR A 106 28.34 8.91 -10.85
N GLY A 107 27.09 8.46 -10.97
CA GLY A 107 25.96 9.39 -11.11
C GLY A 107 25.06 9.51 -9.89
N ASN A 108 24.78 8.43 -9.15
CA ASN A 108 23.80 8.46 -8.07
C ASN A 108 24.20 7.50 -6.95
N THR A 109 24.71 8.05 -5.85
CA THR A 109 24.87 7.31 -4.59
C THR A 109 23.58 7.46 -3.79
N LYS A 110 22.92 6.35 -3.48
CA LYS A 110 21.68 6.33 -2.69
C LYS A 110 21.88 5.50 -1.43
N THR A 111 21.35 5.96 -0.30
CA THR A 111 21.21 5.12 0.89
C THR A 111 20.13 4.09 0.63
N ILE A 112 20.45 2.81 0.82
CA ILE A 112 19.52 1.73 0.53
C ILE A 112 19.51 0.71 1.66
N GLU A 113 18.33 0.15 1.91
CA GLU A 113 18.15 -1.06 2.68
C GLU A 113 18.55 -2.27 1.84
N VAL A 114 19.37 -3.12 2.42
CA VAL A 114 19.95 -4.29 1.78
C VAL A 114 19.41 -5.53 2.48
N MET A 115 18.73 -6.36 1.72
CA MET A 115 18.11 -7.60 2.18
C MET A 115 18.90 -8.79 1.63
N GLY A 116 19.63 -9.47 2.49
CA GLY A 116 20.27 -10.75 2.21
C GLY A 116 19.25 -11.87 2.34
N ILE A 117 18.91 -12.52 1.23
CA ILE A 117 17.86 -13.53 1.17
C ILE A 117 18.34 -14.83 0.51
N GLU A 118 17.65 -15.92 0.82
CA GLU A 118 17.69 -17.16 0.04
C GLU A 118 16.44 -17.20 -0.85
N PRO A 119 16.56 -17.03 -2.19
CA PRO A 119 15.42 -16.79 -3.06
C PRO A 119 14.29 -17.82 -2.95
N ALA A 120 14.63 -19.11 -2.84
CA ALA A 120 13.64 -20.19 -2.72
C ALA A 120 12.82 -20.08 -1.43
N GLY A 121 13.48 -20.05 -0.26
CA GLY A 121 12.80 -19.92 1.03
C GLY A 121 12.08 -18.58 1.21
N TYR A 122 12.64 -17.50 0.67
CA TYR A 122 12.03 -16.18 0.71
C TYR A 122 10.74 -16.10 -0.13
N SER A 123 10.70 -16.79 -1.28
CA SER A 123 9.48 -16.89 -2.10
C SER A 123 8.36 -17.65 -1.39
N GLU A 124 8.68 -18.75 -0.71
CA GLU A 124 7.70 -19.54 0.04
C GLU A 124 7.00 -18.73 1.15
N VAL A 125 7.75 -17.85 1.83
CA VAL A 125 7.25 -17.05 2.96
C VAL A 125 6.56 -15.76 2.49
N VAL A 126 7.10 -15.07 1.49
CA VAL A 126 6.75 -13.67 1.16
C VAL A 126 6.13 -13.51 -0.24
N ASN A 127 6.01 -14.59 -1.03
CA ASN A 127 5.60 -14.59 -2.44
C ASN A 127 6.43 -13.61 -3.29
N TYR A 128 7.74 -13.56 -3.03
CA TYR A 128 8.68 -12.65 -3.68
C TYR A 128 8.67 -12.75 -5.22
N GLU A 129 8.49 -13.94 -5.78
CA GLU A 129 8.50 -14.15 -7.23
C GLU A 129 7.40 -13.37 -7.97
N ASP A 130 6.23 -13.19 -7.36
CA ASP A 130 5.12 -12.43 -7.95
C ASP A 130 5.43 -10.94 -8.11
N THR A 131 6.43 -10.44 -7.38
CA THR A 131 6.85 -9.04 -7.43
C THR A 131 7.89 -8.74 -8.49
N LEU A 132 8.50 -9.78 -9.10
CA LEU A 132 9.57 -9.62 -10.07
C LEU A 132 9.02 -9.17 -11.43
N LEU A 133 9.62 -8.12 -11.99
CA LEU A 133 9.19 -7.54 -13.26
C LEU A 133 9.57 -8.43 -14.46
N TRP A 134 10.74 -9.05 -14.40
CA TRP A 134 11.32 -9.75 -15.54
C TRP A 134 10.98 -11.26 -15.48
N THR A 135 9.71 -11.61 -15.71
CA THR A 135 9.19 -13.00 -15.70
C THR A 135 8.50 -13.37 -17.04
N GLY A 136 9.03 -14.37 -17.78
CA GLY A 136 8.31 -15.03 -18.89
C GLY A 136 7.94 -14.21 -20.16
N PRO A 137 7.01 -14.72 -21.01
CA PRO A 137 6.76 -14.27 -22.40
C PRO A 137 6.26 -12.83 -22.60
N SER A 138 5.93 -12.10 -21.54
CA SER A 138 5.61 -10.65 -21.57
C SER A 138 6.82 -9.80 -21.99
N LEU A 139 8.04 -10.30 -21.76
CA LEU A 139 9.31 -9.63 -22.06
C LEU A 139 9.40 -9.09 -23.50
N VAL A 140 9.01 -9.89 -24.50
CA VAL A 140 9.21 -9.55 -25.92
C VAL A 140 8.16 -8.55 -26.39
N ALA A 141 6.91 -8.70 -25.97
CA ALA A 141 5.82 -7.79 -26.31
C ALA A 141 6.00 -6.41 -25.66
N ASP A 142 6.40 -6.39 -24.39
CA ASP A 142 6.63 -5.14 -23.64
C ASP A 142 7.89 -4.40 -24.15
N LEU A 143 8.94 -5.13 -24.54
CA LEU A 143 10.14 -4.53 -25.14
C LEU A 143 9.89 -3.97 -26.55
N GLU A 144 9.13 -4.66 -27.40
CA GLU A 144 8.81 -4.16 -28.75
C GLU A 144 7.87 -2.94 -28.71
N GLN A 145 6.92 -2.93 -27.78
CA GLN A 145 6.02 -1.81 -27.55
C GLN A 145 6.76 -0.60 -26.95
N ALA A 146 7.66 -0.82 -25.97
CA ALA A 146 8.45 0.24 -25.37
C ALA A 146 9.39 0.93 -26.37
N ILE A 147 10.08 0.18 -27.24
CA ILE A 147 11.06 0.72 -28.18
C ILE A 147 10.39 1.48 -29.33
N SER A 148 9.29 0.96 -29.88
CA SER A 148 8.53 1.65 -30.94
C SER A 148 7.86 2.94 -30.44
N SER A 149 7.45 2.96 -29.16
CA SER A 149 6.90 4.17 -28.52
C SER A 149 7.95 5.22 -28.17
N GLN A 150 9.20 4.84 -27.85
CA GLN A 150 10.25 5.75 -27.38
C GLN A 150 10.61 6.84 -28.39
N ARG A 151 10.65 6.53 -29.69
CA ARG A 151 11.01 7.52 -30.73
C ARG A 151 9.91 8.56 -30.95
N LEU A 152 8.65 8.15 -30.91
CA LEU A 152 7.49 9.05 -31.00
C LEU A 152 7.27 9.87 -29.71
N GLN A 153 7.78 9.37 -28.57
CA GLN A 153 7.61 9.98 -27.26
C GLN A 153 8.70 11.00 -26.92
N LEU A 154 9.95 10.81 -27.35
CA LEU A 154 11.04 11.77 -27.10
C LEU A 154 10.75 13.15 -27.70
N ASP A 155 10.23 13.20 -28.91
CA ASP A 155 9.88 14.48 -29.56
C ASP A 155 8.69 15.16 -28.85
N LYS A 156 7.78 14.37 -28.27
CA LYS A 156 6.67 14.89 -27.48
C LYS A 156 7.14 15.39 -26.10
N TRP A 157 8.02 14.65 -25.43
CA TRP A 157 8.55 15.03 -24.11
C TRP A 157 9.47 16.24 -24.18
N GLU A 158 10.32 16.35 -25.20
CA GLU A 158 11.11 17.56 -25.43
C GLU A 158 10.17 18.78 -25.61
N SER A 159 9.02 18.60 -26.25
CA SER A 159 8.05 19.68 -26.43
C SER A 159 7.33 20.07 -25.12
N ASP A 160 6.98 19.10 -24.28
CA ASP A 160 6.29 19.32 -23.00
C ASP A 160 7.25 19.99 -21.98
N ASP A 161 8.49 19.50 -21.85
CA ASP A 161 9.49 20.05 -20.93
C ASP A 161 9.95 21.46 -21.35
N LEU A 162 10.05 21.73 -22.67
CA LEU A 162 10.33 23.07 -23.20
C LEU A 162 9.17 24.07 -22.99
N ALA A 163 7.94 23.57 -22.82
CA ALA A 163 6.78 24.40 -22.53
C ALA A 163 6.74 24.83 -21.05
N GLU A 164 7.24 23.99 -20.14
CA GLU A 164 7.29 24.28 -18.70
C GLU A 164 8.50 25.15 -18.28
N ALA A 165 9.60 25.11 -19.04
CA ALA A 165 10.80 25.88 -18.74
C ALA A 165 10.57 27.40 -18.85
N LYS A 166 10.98 28.15 -17.81
CA LYS A 166 10.70 29.59 -17.67
C LYS A 166 11.84 30.46 -18.18
N THR A 167 13.06 29.95 -18.21
CA THR A 167 14.27 30.70 -18.61
C THR A 167 14.93 30.12 -19.87
N ALA A 168 15.74 30.93 -20.56
CA ALA A 168 16.43 30.50 -21.78
C ALA A 168 17.51 29.45 -21.50
N GLU A 169 18.22 29.56 -20.37
CA GLU A 169 19.24 28.61 -19.95
C GLU A 169 18.64 27.22 -19.63
N GLU A 170 17.47 27.16 -18.98
CA GLU A 170 16.75 25.89 -18.75
C GLU A 170 16.34 25.22 -20.07
N LYS A 171 15.84 25.99 -21.04
CA LYS A 171 15.45 25.45 -22.35
C LYS A 171 16.64 24.90 -23.13
N GLU A 172 17.79 25.53 -23.02
CA GLU A 172 19.01 25.10 -23.68
C GLU A 172 19.58 23.83 -23.02
N ALA A 173 19.53 23.74 -21.69
CA ALA A 173 19.89 22.53 -20.95
C ALA A 173 18.98 21.34 -21.31
N ILE A 174 17.66 21.55 -21.41
CA ILE A 174 16.69 20.53 -21.82
C ILE A 174 16.99 20.04 -23.25
N ARG A 175 17.24 20.95 -24.21
CA ARG A 175 17.57 20.55 -25.59
C ARG A 175 18.83 19.70 -25.67
N GLU A 176 19.89 20.08 -24.96
CA GLU A 176 21.13 19.30 -24.95
C GLU A 176 20.93 17.95 -24.25
N GLU A 177 20.11 17.87 -23.21
CA GLU A 177 19.72 16.60 -22.58
C GLU A 177 18.98 15.67 -23.56
N PHE A 178 17.98 16.17 -24.28
CA PHE A 178 17.19 15.37 -25.24
C PHE A 178 17.98 15.00 -26.50
N LYS A 179 18.91 15.86 -26.92
CA LYS A 179 19.87 15.54 -27.99
C LYS A 179 20.78 14.38 -27.61
N GLN A 180 21.33 14.38 -26.39
CA GLN A 180 22.12 13.25 -25.88
C GLN A 180 21.29 11.96 -25.78
N LYS A 181 20.02 12.06 -25.37
CA LYS A 181 19.09 10.90 -25.35
C LYS A 181 18.84 10.33 -26.77
N ARG A 182 18.69 11.17 -27.79
CA ARG A 182 18.51 10.75 -29.20
C ARG A 182 19.77 10.11 -29.79
N GLU A 183 20.94 10.70 -29.53
CA GLU A 183 22.22 10.13 -29.98
C GLU A 183 22.49 8.76 -29.34
N TYR A 184 22.17 8.60 -28.05
CA TYR A 184 22.23 7.31 -27.37
C TYR A 184 21.33 6.25 -28.03
N LEU A 185 20.07 6.59 -28.34
CA LEU A 185 19.16 5.65 -28.99
C LEU A 185 19.62 5.25 -30.40
N ALA A 186 20.16 6.21 -31.17
CA ALA A 186 20.71 5.92 -32.49
C ALA A 186 21.93 4.98 -32.43
N GLU A 187 22.75 5.10 -31.39
CA GLU A 187 23.91 4.23 -31.16
C GLU A 187 23.48 2.81 -30.71
N VAL A 188 22.49 2.71 -29.82
CA VAL A 188 21.90 1.43 -29.41
C VAL A 188 21.22 0.72 -30.58
N GLU A 189 20.55 1.47 -31.47
CA GLU A 189 19.97 0.92 -32.72
C GLU A 189 21.06 0.40 -33.68
N LYS A 190 22.15 1.14 -33.86
CA LYS A 190 23.30 0.71 -34.69
C LYS A 190 23.98 -0.55 -34.18
N GLN A 191 24.16 -0.66 -32.85
CA GLN A 191 24.75 -1.86 -32.25
C GLN A 191 23.83 -3.08 -32.34
N ARG A 192 22.52 -2.86 -32.51
CA ARG A 192 21.50 -3.91 -32.64
C ARG A 192 21.30 -4.39 -34.08
N ASP A 193 21.42 -3.51 -35.08
CA ASP A 193 21.26 -3.85 -36.51
C ASP A 193 22.36 -4.80 -37.05
N GLY A 194 23.46 -4.96 -36.32
CA GLY A 194 24.53 -5.92 -36.61
C GLY A 194 24.19 -7.40 -36.34
N LYS A 195 23.08 -7.69 -35.65
CA LYS A 195 22.58 -9.07 -35.40
C LYS A 195 21.05 -9.13 -35.64
N ARG A 196 20.64 -9.46 -36.88
CA ARG A 196 19.30 -10.01 -37.17
C ARG A 196 19.32 -11.50 -36.82
N ARG A 197 18.26 -12.15 -36.30
CA ARG A 197 16.84 -12.04 -36.66
C ARG A 197 15.95 -12.65 -35.57
N GLY A 198 14.73 -12.16 -35.44
CA GLY A 198 13.73 -12.52 -34.42
C GLY A 198 13.20 -13.96 -34.37
N ASP A 199 13.84 -14.91 -35.05
CA ASP A 199 13.50 -16.34 -34.94
C ASP A 199 14.15 -16.97 -33.69
N GLU A 200 15.29 -16.47 -33.23
CA GLU A 200 15.95 -16.90 -31.98
C GLU A 200 15.21 -16.40 -30.72
N LEU A 201 14.52 -15.27 -30.80
CA LEU A 201 13.77 -14.68 -29.67
C LEU A 201 12.49 -15.47 -29.35
N ALA A 202 11.87 -16.08 -30.35
CA ALA A 202 10.74 -16.98 -30.15
C ALA A 202 11.16 -18.31 -29.50
N GLU A 203 12.40 -18.78 -29.79
CA GLU A 203 12.97 -19.97 -29.16
C GLU A 203 13.47 -19.69 -27.73
N MET A 204 14.05 -18.50 -27.49
CA MET A 204 14.48 -18.02 -26.17
C MET A 204 13.32 -17.71 -25.20
N GLY A 205 12.12 -17.38 -25.69
CA GLY A 205 10.94 -17.21 -24.83
C GLY A 205 10.44 -18.52 -24.22
N SER A 206 10.85 -19.67 -24.76
CA SER A 206 10.41 -21.01 -24.33
C SER A 206 11.34 -21.68 -23.32
N LYS A 207 12.54 -21.12 -23.08
CA LYS A 207 13.52 -21.63 -22.13
C LYS A 207 13.98 -20.49 -21.24
N LEU A 208 14.03 -20.73 -19.93
CA LEU A 208 14.43 -19.81 -18.85
C LEU A 208 15.83 -19.15 -19.03
N GLU A 209 16.01 -18.31 -20.04
CA GLU A 209 17.29 -17.64 -20.36
C GLU A 209 17.32 -16.10 -20.41
N PRO A 210 16.34 -15.30 -19.95
CA PRO A 210 16.59 -13.86 -19.74
C PRO A 210 17.63 -13.61 -18.63
N THR A 211 17.66 -14.48 -17.60
CA THR A 211 18.59 -14.38 -16.46
C THR A 211 20.01 -14.76 -16.86
N LYS A 212 20.16 -15.83 -17.66
CA LYS A 212 21.46 -16.38 -18.05
C LYS A 212 22.17 -15.50 -19.08
N GLN A 213 21.43 -14.95 -20.04
CA GLN A 213 22.00 -14.08 -21.08
C GLN A 213 22.42 -12.70 -20.55
N ARG A 214 21.81 -12.23 -19.45
CA ARG A 214 22.28 -11.04 -18.70
C ARG A 214 23.52 -11.33 -17.85
N LEU A 215 23.57 -12.49 -17.19
CA LEU A 215 24.79 -12.99 -16.53
C LEU A 215 25.96 -13.10 -17.52
N ASP A 216 25.72 -13.59 -18.74
CA ASP A 216 26.73 -13.70 -19.80
C ASP A 216 27.14 -12.32 -20.37
N ARG A 217 26.24 -11.33 -20.45
CA ARG A 217 26.56 -9.94 -20.86
C ARG A 217 27.35 -9.17 -19.81
N ALA A 218 27.11 -9.42 -18.52
CA ALA A 218 27.86 -8.78 -17.43
C ALA A 218 29.34 -9.25 -17.40
N GLY A 219 29.68 -10.34 -18.10
CA GLY A 219 31.06 -10.74 -18.39
C GLY A 219 31.95 -10.98 -17.17
N LYS A 220 31.36 -11.16 -15.98
CA LYS A 220 32.06 -11.28 -14.69
C LYS A 220 31.34 -12.27 -13.78
N ASP A 221 32.10 -13.05 -13.00
CA ASP A 221 31.65 -13.93 -11.91
C ASP A 221 31.07 -13.13 -10.71
N LEU A 222 30.18 -12.16 -10.97
CA LEU A 222 29.61 -11.30 -9.94
C LEU A 222 28.31 -11.89 -9.39
N PRO A 223 28.05 -11.76 -8.08
CA PRO A 223 26.76 -12.14 -7.51
C PRO A 223 25.63 -11.28 -8.08
N GLY A 224 24.46 -11.89 -8.30
CA GLY A 224 23.28 -11.19 -8.80
C GLY A 224 22.60 -10.34 -7.73
N MET A 225 22.03 -9.20 -8.12
CA MET A 225 21.24 -8.30 -7.28
C MET A 225 19.89 -8.03 -7.94
N VAL A 226 18.83 -7.98 -7.13
CA VAL A 226 17.51 -7.50 -7.56
C VAL A 226 17.24 -6.18 -6.89
N MET A 227 16.88 -5.16 -7.65
CA MET A 227 16.64 -3.81 -7.12
C MET A 227 15.17 -3.41 -7.19
N GLY A 228 14.73 -2.57 -6.27
CA GLY A 228 13.40 -1.98 -6.38
C GLY A 228 13.31 -1.11 -7.64
N VAL A 229 12.13 -1.10 -8.26
CA VAL A 229 11.89 -0.38 -9.52
C VAL A 229 12.19 1.12 -9.41
N GLU A 230 11.98 1.77 -8.26
CA GLU A 230 12.25 3.21 -8.04
C GLU A 230 13.71 3.48 -7.56
N VAL A 231 14.51 2.42 -7.36
CA VAL A 231 15.95 2.56 -7.14
C VAL A 231 16.65 2.97 -8.44
N ASN A 232 16.11 2.54 -9.58
CA ASN A 232 16.66 2.85 -10.89
C ASN A 232 16.32 4.31 -11.25
N PRO A 233 17.29 5.23 -11.31
CA PRO A 233 17.05 6.66 -11.52
C PRO A 233 16.46 6.99 -12.90
N TYR A 234 16.44 6.03 -13.82
CA TYR A 234 15.85 6.22 -15.14
C TYR A 234 14.41 5.74 -15.23
N HIS A 235 13.93 5.02 -14.21
CA HIS A 235 12.49 4.82 -14.07
C HIS A 235 11.88 6.13 -13.62
N MET A 236 10.93 6.61 -14.40
CA MET A 236 10.17 7.79 -14.04
C MET A 236 8.72 7.39 -13.88
N ARG A 237 8.17 7.67 -12.71
CA ARG A 237 6.74 7.63 -12.51
C ARG A 237 6.11 8.86 -13.14
N ASP A 238 5.25 8.65 -14.13
CA ASP A 238 4.55 9.75 -14.75
C ASP A 238 3.52 10.37 -13.81
N ALA A 239 2.86 11.40 -14.31
CA ALA A 239 1.87 12.12 -13.55
C ALA A 239 0.68 11.18 -13.22
N GLU A 240 0.44 10.13 -13.99
CA GLU A 240 -0.64 9.18 -13.80
C GLU A 240 -0.25 8.00 -12.87
N GLY A 241 0.94 8.04 -12.25
CA GLY A 241 1.44 6.96 -11.39
C GLY A 241 1.90 5.72 -12.16
N LYS A 242 1.98 5.79 -13.50
CA LYS A 242 2.46 4.70 -14.34
C LYS A 242 3.98 4.79 -14.46
N TYR A 243 4.63 3.64 -14.33
CA TYR A 243 6.07 3.53 -14.51
C TYR A 243 6.43 3.66 -15.98
N ARG A 244 7.31 4.62 -16.28
CA ARG A 244 8.04 4.69 -17.54
C ARG A 244 9.36 3.97 -17.33
N TYR A 245 9.42 2.73 -17.80
CA TYR A 245 10.65 1.96 -17.78
C TYR A 245 11.61 2.53 -18.84
N ALA A 246 12.74 3.06 -18.40
CA ALA A 246 13.88 3.23 -19.29
C ALA A 246 14.40 1.85 -19.69
N ASN A 247 15.00 1.74 -20.88
CA ASN A 247 15.51 0.48 -21.38
C ASN A 247 16.40 -0.19 -20.33
N ALA A 248 16.12 -1.44 -19.99
CA ALA A 248 16.66 -2.15 -18.83
C ALA A 248 18.13 -2.60 -18.99
N SER A 249 18.91 -1.82 -19.71
CA SER A 249 20.31 -2.10 -20.08
C SER A 249 21.26 -0.97 -19.65
N VAL A 250 20.86 -0.08 -18.73
CA VAL A 250 21.69 1.09 -18.38
C VAL A 250 22.74 0.80 -17.29
N TYR A 251 22.56 -0.26 -16.49
CA TYR A 251 23.50 -0.66 -15.45
C TYR A 251 23.84 -2.15 -15.54
N ASP A 252 25.08 -2.43 -15.98
CA ASP A 252 25.61 -3.80 -15.93
C ASP A 252 26.03 -4.18 -14.50
N ASN A 253 26.44 -3.20 -13.68
CA ASN A 253 26.98 -3.43 -12.34
C ASN A 253 26.58 -2.35 -11.33
N ALA A 254 26.40 -2.76 -10.07
CA ALA A 254 26.17 -1.91 -8.91
C ALA A 254 27.23 -2.17 -7.85
N VAL A 255 27.70 -1.12 -7.17
CA VAL A 255 28.62 -1.24 -6.03
C VAL A 255 27.87 -0.89 -4.75
N LEU A 256 27.95 -1.78 -3.78
CA LEU A 256 27.32 -1.61 -2.48
C LEU A 256 28.40 -1.46 -1.42
N ALA A 257 28.42 -0.32 -0.74
CA ALA A 257 29.27 -0.07 0.42
C ALA A 257 28.48 -0.37 1.70
N LEU A 258 28.93 -1.36 2.46
CA LEU A 258 28.32 -1.85 3.68
C LEU A 258 29.20 -1.52 4.89
N MET A 259 28.59 -1.31 6.05
CA MET A 259 29.32 -1.16 7.31
C MET A 259 29.24 -2.48 8.10
N PRO A 260 30.32 -3.27 8.17
CA PRO A 260 30.34 -4.49 8.97
C PRO A 260 30.29 -4.15 10.46
N ILE A 261 29.50 -4.93 11.20
CA ILE A 261 29.39 -4.83 12.66
C ILE A 261 29.93 -6.12 13.25
N ASN A 262 30.98 -6.00 14.06
CA ASN A 262 31.56 -7.16 14.73
C ASN A 262 30.60 -7.75 15.78
N GLU A 263 30.89 -8.93 16.30
CA GLU A 263 30.06 -9.60 17.32
C GLU A 263 29.84 -8.77 18.59
N LYS A 264 30.80 -7.89 18.93
CA LYS A 264 30.75 -7.00 20.09
C LYS A 264 30.03 -5.66 19.81
N GLY A 265 29.47 -5.47 18.61
CA GLY A 265 28.77 -4.24 18.22
C GLY A 265 29.66 -3.08 17.76
N GLY A 266 30.97 -3.31 17.61
CA GLY A 266 31.92 -2.34 17.07
C GLY A 266 31.89 -2.27 15.55
N ILE A 267 31.94 -1.05 15.00
CA ILE A 267 32.07 -0.80 13.57
C ILE A 267 33.54 -0.90 13.19
N ARG A 268 33.87 -1.74 12.20
CA ARG A 268 35.24 -1.84 11.67
C ARG A 268 35.53 -0.60 10.79
N GLY A 269 36.75 -0.06 10.87
CA GLY A 269 37.07 1.26 10.32
C GLY A 269 36.99 1.40 8.79
N GLU A 270 36.91 0.29 8.03
CA GLU A 270 36.79 0.32 6.58
C GLU A 270 35.43 -0.29 6.13
N PRO A 271 34.66 0.40 5.27
CA PRO A 271 33.43 -0.14 4.70
C PRO A 271 33.73 -1.31 3.76
N ALA A 272 32.95 -2.38 3.88
CA ALA A 272 33.02 -3.53 2.99
C ALA A 272 32.32 -3.20 1.68
N ASN A 273 33.07 -3.14 0.58
CA ASN A 273 32.52 -2.91 -0.75
C ASN A 273 32.29 -4.24 -1.47
N ALA A 274 31.12 -4.38 -2.09
CA ALA A 274 30.79 -5.52 -2.95
C ALA A 274 30.21 -5.04 -4.28
N GLU A 275 30.69 -5.63 -5.38
CA GLU A 275 30.13 -5.41 -6.71
C GLU A 275 29.10 -6.50 -7.03
N PHE A 276 27.98 -6.10 -7.62
CA PHE A 276 26.89 -6.99 -8.01
C PHE A 276 26.46 -6.73 -9.45
N ALA A 277 26.04 -7.77 -10.15
CA ALA A 277 25.35 -7.65 -11.43
C ALA A 277 23.85 -7.46 -11.18
N VAL A 278 23.22 -6.45 -11.79
CA VAL A 278 21.76 -6.25 -11.65
C VAL A 278 21.05 -7.25 -12.56
N VAL A 279 20.38 -8.25 -11.97
CA VAL A 279 19.77 -9.37 -12.72
C VAL A 279 18.27 -9.17 -12.97
N ASN A 280 17.58 -8.50 -12.04
CA ASN A 280 16.13 -8.30 -12.08
C ASN A 280 15.75 -7.05 -11.27
N GLU A 281 14.49 -6.66 -11.36
CA GLU A 281 13.90 -5.55 -10.62
C GLU A 281 12.56 -6.03 -10.05
N PHE A 282 12.17 -5.52 -8.89
CA PHE A 282 10.91 -5.89 -8.25
C PHE A 282 10.00 -4.68 -8.03
N LYS A 283 8.70 -4.95 -7.96
CA LYS A 283 7.64 -4.00 -7.65
C LYS A 283 6.74 -4.57 -6.55
N SER A 284 6.87 -4.04 -5.36
CA SER A 284 6.07 -4.40 -4.18
C SER A 284 4.72 -3.69 -4.15
N GLY A 285 4.58 -2.56 -4.85
CA GLY A 285 3.39 -1.70 -4.78
C GLY A 285 3.43 -0.70 -3.62
N LEU A 286 4.50 -0.71 -2.82
CA LEU A 286 4.83 0.33 -1.84
C LEU A 286 6.04 1.12 -2.35
N TYR A 287 5.85 2.41 -2.59
CA TYR A 287 6.90 3.28 -3.13
C TYR A 287 8.16 3.27 -2.27
N ASP A 288 8.03 3.33 -0.95
CA ASP A 288 9.19 3.41 -0.05
C ASP A 288 10.10 2.17 -0.17
N ILE A 289 9.51 0.99 -0.34
CA ILE A 289 10.25 -0.26 -0.51
C ILE A 289 10.81 -0.34 -1.92
N ASP A 290 10.02 0.01 -2.93
CA ASP A 290 10.45 0.03 -4.33
C ASP A 290 11.57 1.05 -4.57
N ALA A 291 11.67 2.10 -3.74
CA ALA A 291 12.69 3.14 -3.85
C ALA A 291 13.93 2.87 -3.00
N ASN A 292 13.80 2.17 -1.88
CA ASN A 292 14.84 2.09 -0.88
C ASN A 292 15.31 0.67 -0.55
N ARG A 293 14.92 -0.36 -1.31
CA ARG A 293 15.33 -1.75 -1.03
C ARG A 293 15.99 -2.46 -2.22
N VAL A 294 17.01 -3.25 -1.91
CA VAL A 294 17.66 -4.22 -2.82
C VAL A 294 17.75 -5.60 -2.17
N TYR A 295 17.64 -6.64 -2.98
CA TYR A 295 17.85 -8.03 -2.58
C TYR A 295 19.17 -8.55 -3.13
N VAL A 296 19.94 -9.20 -2.26
CA VAL A 296 21.22 -9.84 -2.57
C VAL A 296 21.28 -11.24 -1.97
N PRO A 297 22.17 -12.13 -2.42
CA PRO A 297 22.30 -13.46 -1.85
C PRO A 297 22.74 -13.38 -0.38
N LEU A 298 22.05 -14.12 0.50
CA LEU A 298 22.32 -14.16 1.93
C LEU A 298 23.79 -14.42 2.26
N LYS A 299 24.41 -15.42 1.60
CA LYS A 299 25.80 -15.81 1.85
C LYS A 299 26.80 -14.68 1.56
N VAL A 300 26.56 -13.91 0.50
CA VAL A 300 27.42 -12.77 0.13
C VAL A 300 27.32 -11.69 1.20
N LEU A 301 26.10 -11.43 1.68
CA LEU A 301 25.90 -10.43 2.72
C LEU A 301 26.47 -10.87 4.08
N GLN A 302 26.40 -12.16 4.40
CA GLN A 302 27.07 -12.75 5.56
C GLN A 302 28.57 -12.52 5.53
N GLU A 303 29.22 -12.80 4.40
CA GLU A 303 30.66 -12.60 4.24
C GLU A 303 31.03 -11.11 4.39
N LYS A 304 30.29 -10.21 3.73
CA LYS A 304 30.64 -8.78 3.71
C LYS A 304 30.33 -8.03 5.02
N LEU A 305 29.45 -8.56 5.85
CA LEU A 305 29.10 -7.96 7.15
C LEU A 305 29.83 -8.61 8.33
N ASP A 306 30.82 -9.49 8.10
CA ASP A 306 31.46 -10.31 9.13
C ASP A 306 30.43 -11.14 9.94
N MET A 307 29.36 -11.59 9.28
CA MET A 307 28.28 -12.43 9.83
C MET A 307 28.35 -13.88 9.33
N GLY A 308 29.37 -14.23 8.54
CA GLY A 308 29.63 -15.60 8.10
C GLY A 308 30.21 -16.49 9.19
N GLU A 309 30.40 -17.76 8.87
CA GLU A 309 31.13 -18.69 9.72
C GLU A 309 32.63 -18.36 9.67
N ALA A 310 33.25 -18.13 10.82
CA ALA A 310 34.64 -17.69 10.93
C ALA A 310 35.32 -18.27 12.19
N GLU A 311 36.64 -18.37 12.19
CA GLU A 311 37.39 -18.77 13.38
C GLU A 311 37.51 -17.58 14.35
N GLU A 312 37.28 -17.82 15.64
CA GLU A 312 37.40 -16.81 16.70
C GLU A 312 38.88 -16.48 16.93
N TYR A 313 39.23 -15.20 16.93
CA TYR A 313 40.59 -14.72 17.19
C TYR A 313 40.70 -14.08 18.57
N ASP A 314 41.80 -14.34 19.26
CA ASP A 314 42.11 -13.69 20.52
C ASP A 314 42.34 -12.18 20.27
N PRO A 315 41.61 -11.28 20.95
CA PRO A 315 41.71 -9.84 20.71
C PRO A 315 43.07 -9.23 21.10
N ASP A 316 43.84 -9.87 21.99
CA ASP A 316 45.12 -9.39 22.49
C ASP A 316 46.30 -9.98 21.69
N THR A 317 46.21 -11.24 21.25
CA THR A 317 47.28 -11.92 20.51
C THR A 317 47.05 -12.02 19.00
N LEU A 318 45.82 -11.80 18.53
CA LEU A 318 45.38 -12.00 17.14
C LEU A 318 45.63 -13.43 16.62
N GLU A 319 45.80 -14.39 17.52
CA GLU A 319 45.95 -15.81 17.17
C GLU A 319 44.56 -16.49 17.07
N PRO A 320 44.38 -17.43 16.12
CA PRO A 320 43.15 -18.21 16.03
C PRO A 320 43.00 -19.10 17.27
N THR A 321 41.85 -19.03 17.92
CA THR A 321 41.56 -19.76 19.16
C THR A 321 41.11 -21.20 18.92
N GLY A 322 40.95 -21.62 17.66
CA GLY A 322 40.42 -22.94 17.28
C GLY A 322 38.91 -23.10 17.48
N LYS A 323 38.21 -22.06 17.95
CA LYS A 323 36.74 -22.06 18.11
C LYS A 323 36.10 -21.45 16.87
N MET A 324 35.09 -22.11 16.35
CA MET A 324 34.31 -21.62 15.21
C MET A 324 33.15 -20.75 15.69
N VAL A 325 33.09 -19.52 15.20
CA VAL A 325 31.93 -18.65 15.30
C VAL A 325 30.92 -19.06 14.23
N PRO A 326 29.69 -19.41 14.62
CA PRO A 326 28.64 -19.76 13.66
C PRO A 326 28.15 -18.55 12.86
N ALA A 327 27.66 -18.80 11.65
CA ALA A 327 27.02 -17.77 10.84
C ALA A 327 25.79 -17.17 11.55
N ARG A 328 25.59 -15.87 11.35
CA ARG A 328 24.53 -15.07 11.98
C ARG A 328 23.54 -14.54 10.95
N VAL A 329 22.32 -14.27 11.39
CA VAL A 329 21.28 -13.56 10.62
C VAL A 329 20.60 -12.52 11.50
N THR A 330 19.97 -11.51 10.91
CA THR A 330 19.27 -10.49 11.72
C THR A 330 17.86 -10.94 12.07
N GLN A 331 17.20 -11.67 11.18
CA GLN A 331 15.84 -12.12 11.37
C GLN A 331 15.56 -13.46 10.68
N VAL A 332 14.58 -14.20 11.20
CA VAL A 332 13.96 -15.34 10.53
C VAL A 332 12.50 -14.99 10.30
N LEU A 333 12.08 -15.02 9.03
CA LEU A 333 10.68 -14.78 8.66
C LEU A 333 9.93 -16.11 8.65
N VAL A 334 8.70 -16.11 9.13
CA VAL A 334 7.86 -17.29 9.28
C VAL A 334 6.49 -17.03 8.67
N LYS A 335 6.01 -17.98 7.88
CA LYS A 335 4.67 -17.98 7.29
C LYS A 335 3.76 -18.94 8.05
N SER A 336 2.56 -18.50 8.37
CA SER A 336 1.58 -19.32 9.09
C SER A 336 0.95 -20.35 8.16
N ALA A 337 0.74 -21.56 8.66
CA ALA A 337 0.01 -22.59 7.95
C ALA A 337 -1.46 -22.17 7.69
N PRO A 338 -2.08 -22.64 6.59
CA PRO A 338 -3.46 -22.31 6.27
C PRO A 338 -4.42 -22.66 7.42
N GLY A 339 -5.18 -21.65 7.90
CA GLY A 339 -6.16 -21.81 8.97
C GLY A 339 -5.68 -21.40 10.36
N TYR A 340 -4.41 -21.03 10.52
CA TYR A 340 -3.85 -20.45 11.75
C TYR A 340 -3.72 -18.93 11.63
N THR A 341 -3.92 -18.21 12.74
CA THR A 341 -3.69 -16.75 12.78
C THR A 341 -2.24 -16.44 13.13
N ALA A 342 -1.75 -15.26 12.73
CA ALA A 342 -0.38 -14.83 13.02
C ALA A 342 -0.06 -14.85 14.52
N GLU A 343 -1.04 -14.55 15.38
CA GLU A 343 -0.88 -14.57 16.84
C GLU A 343 -0.72 -16.00 17.37
N GLN A 344 -1.48 -16.96 16.82
CA GLN A 344 -1.36 -18.38 17.18
C GLN A 344 0.02 -18.91 16.78
N THR A 345 0.46 -18.59 15.55
CA THR A 345 1.79 -18.93 15.05
C THR A 345 2.87 -18.29 15.90
N ALA A 346 2.74 -17.01 16.27
CA ALA A 346 3.71 -16.31 17.10
C ALA A 346 3.86 -16.96 18.48
N GLU A 347 2.77 -17.36 19.12
CA GLU A 347 2.84 -18.06 20.41
C GLU A 347 3.48 -19.46 20.31
N ALA A 348 3.24 -20.18 19.21
CA ALA A 348 3.91 -21.46 18.96
C ALA A 348 5.43 -21.25 18.72
N VAL A 349 5.78 -20.27 17.90
CA VAL A 349 7.18 -19.91 17.60
C VAL A 349 7.92 -19.44 18.84
N LYS A 350 7.30 -18.63 19.73
CA LYS A 350 7.88 -18.23 21.02
C LYS A 350 8.27 -19.44 21.89
N LYS A 351 7.47 -20.51 21.87
CA LYS A 351 7.79 -21.74 22.61
C LYS A 351 8.95 -22.51 21.98
N ALA A 352 8.95 -22.64 20.65
CA ALA A 352 10.04 -23.30 19.91
C ALA A 352 11.37 -22.58 20.12
N ILE A 353 11.39 -21.25 20.02
CA ILE A 353 12.58 -20.44 20.28
C ILE A 353 13.15 -20.69 21.67
N ARG A 354 12.32 -20.71 22.71
CA ARG A 354 12.76 -20.98 24.09
C ARG A 354 13.41 -22.35 24.23
N LEU A 355 12.89 -23.37 23.53
CA LEU A 355 13.50 -24.70 23.53
C LEU A 355 14.90 -24.67 22.90
N VAL A 356 15.07 -23.93 21.80
CA VAL A 356 16.38 -23.79 21.14
C VAL A 356 17.35 -23.00 22.02
N GLU A 357 16.89 -21.93 22.66
CA GLU A 357 17.65 -21.15 23.64
C GLU A 357 18.13 -22.02 24.82
N ASP A 358 17.25 -22.82 25.41
CA ASP A 358 17.58 -23.70 26.52
C ASP A 358 18.60 -24.78 26.09
N LYS A 359 18.40 -25.40 24.92
CA LYS A 359 19.32 -26.40 24.35
C LYS A 359 20.73 -25.82 24.16
N HIS A 360 20.86 -24.61 23.61
CA HIS A 360 22.17 -23.98 23.40
C HIS A 360 22.81 -23.51 24.70
N ARG A 361 21.99 -23.06 25.65
CA ARG A 361 22.45 -22.71 27.00
C ARG A 361 23.04 -23.92 27.72
N GLU A 362 22.45 -25.11 27.60
CA GLU A 362 23.00 -26.36 28.14
C GLU A 362 24.34 -26.75 27.48
N MET A 363 24.50 -26.46 26.20
CA MET A 363 25.75 -26.66 25.46
C MET A 363 26.84 -25.60 25.75
N GLY A 364 26.55 -24.63 26.63
CA GLY A 364 27.46 -23.52 26.92
C GLY A 364 27.61 -22.52 25.77
N GLN A 365 26.73 -22.57 24.78
CA GLN A 365 26.69 -21.66 23.64
C GLN A 365 25.76 -20.49 23.97
N MET A 366 26.33 -19.28 24.04
CA MET A 366 25.53 -18.09 24.30
C MET A 366 24.75 -17.68 23.05
N MET A 367 23.43 -17.55 23.19
CA MET A 367 22.56 -16.90 22.21
C MET A 367 21.95 -15.63 22.80
N PRO A 368 21.73 -14.58 21.99
CA PRO A 368 20.93 -13.45 22.44
C PRO A 368 19.48 -13.91 22.67
N VAL A 369 18.76 -13.18 23.53
CA VAL A 369 17.34 -13.43 23.74
C VAL A 369 16.60 -13.10 22.44
N LEU A 370 15.94 -14.11 21.91
CA LEU A 370 15.12 -14.05 20.72
C LEU A 370 13.67 -13.79 21.11
N TYR A 371 12.96 -13.08 20.25
CA TYR A 371 11.53 -12.85 20.40
C TYR A 371 10.87 -12.96 19.04
N ALA A 372 9.62 -13.43 19.05
CA ALA A 372 8.78 -13.51 17.86
C ALA A 372 7.70 -12.46 17.94
N GLN A 373 7.61 -11.64 16.90
CA GLN A 373 6.57 -10.61 16.75
C GLN A 373 5.73 -10.91 15.52
N THR A 374 4.45 -10.58 15.58
CA THR A 374 3.62 -10.57 14.37
C THR A 374 3.95 -9.35 13.50
N TRP A 375 3.59 -9.40 12.22
CA TRP A 375 3.70 -8.23 11.34
C TRP A 375 2.95 -6.99 11.89
N MET A 376 1.82 -7.20 12.60
CA MET A 376 1.08 -6.12 13.24
C MET A 376 1.86 -5.51 14.42
N GLU A 377 2.52 -6.34 15.22
CA GLU A 377 3.34 -5.88 16.35
C GLU A 377 4.56 -5.10 15.83
N MET A 378 5.20 -5.58 14.76
CA MET A 378 6.35 -4.91 14.13
C MET A 378 5.97 -3.51 13.61
N HIS A 379 4.80 -3.38 13.00
CA HIS A 379 4.31 -2.13 12.43
C HIS A 379 3.30 -1.40 13.31
N ALA A 380 3.23 -1.73 14.61
CA ALA A 380 2.21 -1.21 15.53
C ALA A 380 2.22 0.32 15.64
N GLN A 381 3.39 0.95 15.55
CA GLN A 381 3.50 2.42 15.58
C GLN A 381 2.87 3.08 14.35
N LEU A 382 3.14 2.53 13.15
CA LEU A 382 2.58 3.03 11.89
C LEU A 382 1.08 2.75 11.82
N LEU A 383 0.70 1.48 12.02
CA LEU A 383 -0.69 1.03 11.95
C LEU A 383 -1.56 1.68 13.03
N GLY A 384 -1.01 1.85 14.24
CA GLY A 384 -1.69 2.55 15.34
C GLY A 384 -1.91 4.03 15.05
N ALA A 385 -0.94 4.72 14.42
CA ALA A 385 -1.12 6.11 14.00
C ALA A 385 -2.24 6.24 12.95
N VAL A 386 -2.25 5.38 11.94
CA VAL A 386 -3.32 5.35 10.92
C VAL A 386 -4.66 5.01 11.54
N GLN A 387 -4.72 4.01 12.44
CA GLN A 387 -5.96 3.63 13.11
C GLN A 387 -6.52 4.77 13.98
N ASN A 388 -5.65 5.51 14.67
CA ASN A 388 -6.05 6.70 15.42
C ASN A 388 -6.63 7.79 14.50
N GLU A 389 -6.03 8.01 13.33
CA GLU A 389 -6.54 8.95 12.33
C GLU A 389 -7.93 8.53 11.81
N VAL A 390 -8.10 7.24 11.46
CA VAL A 390 -9.42 6.69 11.09
C VAL A 390 -10.44 6.90 12.20
N GLY A 391 -10.04 6.70 13.46
CA GLY A 391 -10.89 6.93 14.63
C GLY A 391 -11.32 8.39 14.79
N LEU A 392 -10.38 9.34 14.66
CA LEU A 392 -10.63 10.78 14.73
C LEU A 392 -11.59 11.24 13.63
N VAL A 393 -11.35 10.81 12.40
CA VAL A 393 -12.17 11.15 11.26
C VAL A 393 -13.58 10.56 11.43
N THR A 394 -13.69 9.28 11.82
CA THR A 394 -14.98 8.63 12.10
C THR A 394 -15.76 9.38 13.19
N PHE A 395 -15.09 9.83 14.25
CA PHE A 395 -15.69 10.62 15.32
C PHE A 395 -16.23 11.97 14.81
N LEU A 396 -15.47 12.68 13.98
CA LEU A 396 -15.91 13.94 13.36
C LEU A 396 -17.18 13.73 12.51
N PHE A 397 -17.22 12.65 11.73
CA PHE A 397 -18.40 12.29 10.94
C PHE A 397 -19.61 11.92 11.79
N ALA A 398 -19.41 11.29 12.95
CA ALA A 398 -20.49 11.05 13.89
C ALA A 398 -21.13 12.35 14.39
N ILE A 399 -20.34 13.40 14.65
CA ILE A 399 -20.84 14.73 15.02
C ILE A 399 -21.64 15.35 13.87
N ILE A 400 -21.13 15.30 12.63
CA ILE A 400 -21.85 15.79 11.45
C ILE A 400 -23.18 15.05 11.27
N SER A 401 -23.22 13.74 11.54
CA SER A 401 -24.44 12.96 11.51
C SER A 401 -25.47 13.42 12.54
N VAL A 402 -25.05 13.86 13.73
CA VAL A 402 -25.96 14.44 14.73
C VAL A 402 -26.59 15.74 14.21
N VAL A 403 -25.80 16.59 13.54
CA VAL A 403 -26.30 17.81 12.91
C VAL A 403 -27.36 17.47 11.84
N ALA A 404 -27.15 16.42 11.06
CA ALA A 404 -28.12 15.96 10.07
C ALA A 404 -29.45 15.50 10.73
N ILE A 405 -29.40 14.81 11.87
CA ILE A 405 -30.61 14.42 12.62
C ILE A 405 -31.40 15.65 13.06
N VAL A 406 -30.72 16.66 13.59
CA VAL A 406 -31.37 17.92 14.01
C VAL A 406 -31.98 18.64 12.80
N MET A 407 -31.29 18.66 11.66
CA MET A 407 -31.81 19.26 10.42
C MET A 407 -33.07 18.55 9.91
N VAL A 408 -33.11 17.22 10.01
CA VAL A 408 -34.32 16.44 9.70
C VAL A 408 -35.44 16.78 10.68
N ALA A 409 -35.16 16.84 11.98
CA ALA A 409 -36.14 17.17 13.00
C ALA A 409 -36.76 18.57 12.82
N THR A 410 -35.94 19.59 12.52
CA THR A 410 -36.43 20.96 12.27
C THR A 410 -37.27 21.04 10.99
N THR A 411 -36.89 20.29 9.95
CA THR A 411 -37.69 20.20 8.71
C THR A 411 -39.05 19.56 8.98
N PHE A 412 -39.10 18.45 9.72
CA PHE A 412 -40.35 17.81 10.09
C PHE A 412 -41.21 18.68 11.01
N TYR A 413 -40.59 19.41 11.94
CA TYR A 413 -41.29 20.37 12.78
C TYR A 413 -42.01 21.45 11.94
N MET A 414 -41.31 22.02 10.95
CA MET A 414 -41.90 22.95 9.97
C MET A 414 -43.07 22.32 9.21
N ILE A 415 -42.93 21.06 8.74
CA ILE A 415 -44.01 20.36 8.04
C ILE A 415 -45.25 20.18 8.93
N VAL A 416 -45.07 19.87 10.21
CA VAL A 416 -46.18 19.72 11.17
C VAL A 416 -46.89 21.07 11.35
N LEU A 417 -46.15 22.17 11.53
CA LEU A 417 -46.71 23.50 11.70
C LEU A 417 -47.55 23.93 10.50
N GLU A 418 -47.04 23.78 9.27
CA GLU A 418 -47.78 24.09 8.04
C GLU A 418 -49.05 23.23 7.87
N LYS A 419 -49.11 22.06 8.51
CA LYS A 419 -50.17 21.05 8.34
C LYS A 419 -51.06 20.88 9.55
N THR A 420 -50.97 21.77 10.53
CA THR A 420 -51.76 21.73 11.77
C THR A 420 -53.26 21.56 11.51
N ARG A 421 -53.82 22.29 10.55
CA ARG A 421 -55.25 22.18 10.17
C ARG A 421 -55.62 20.82 9.58
N ASP A 422 -54.82 20.29 8.67
CA ASP A 422 -55.04 18.98 8.03
C ASP A 422 -55.02 17.85 9.10
N ILE A 423 -54.12 17.96 10.08
CA ILE A 423 -54.03 17.05 11.23
C ILE A 423 -55.29 17.17 12.11
N GLY A 424 -55.75 18.39 12.38
CA GLY A 424 -56.98 18.65 13.15
C GLY A 424 -58.22 18.03 12.53
N VAL A 425 -58.38 18.14 11.20
CA VAL A 425 -59.49 17.50 10.46
C VAL A 425 -59.40 15.98 10.56
N LEU A 426 -58.22 15.38 10.37
CA LEU A 426 -58.03 13.93 10.51
C LEU A 426 -58.37 13.45 11.93
N ARG A 427 -57.96 14.19 12.97
CA ARG A 427 -58.31 13.90 14.37
C ARG A 427 -59.82 13.98 14.62
N ALA A 428 -60.50 14.97 14.04
CA ALA A 428 -61.94 15.17 14.19
C ALA A 428 -62.77 14.06 13.54
N ILE A 429 -62.30 13.50 12.41
CA ILE A 429 -62.96 12.38 11.70
C ILE A 429 -62.65 11.02 12.38
N GLY A 430 -61.80 10.98 13.41
CA GLY A 430 -61.56 9.79 14.24
C GLY A 430 -60.17 9.16 14.10
N ALA A 431 -59.19 9.83 13.50
CA ALA A 431 -57.82 9.31 13.44
C ALA A 431 -57.20 9.17 14.85
N SER A 432 -56.66 7.98 15.14
CA SER A 432 -55.96 7.70 16.40
C SER A 432 -54.62 8.44 16.47
N ARG A 433 -54.15 8.74 17.70
CA ARG A 433 -52.86 9.41 17.94
C ARG A 433 -51.70 8.64 17.31
N LEU A 434 -51.68 7.32 17.48
CA LEU A 434 -50.73 6.40 16.85
C LEU A 434 -50.84 6.41 15.31
N GLY A 435 -52.06 6.55 14.78
CA GLY A 435 -52.29 6.64 13.34
C GLY A 435 -51.60 7.84 12.70
N ILE A 436 -51.65 9.00 13.37
CA ILE A 436 -51.00 10.24 12.90
C ILE A 436 -49.48 10.15 13.09
N MET A 437 -49.02 9.67 14.25
CA MET A 437 -47.59 9.45 14.50
C MET A 437 -46.96 8.57 13.41
N ASN A 438 -47.61 7.46 13.03
CA ASN A 438 -47.12 6.55 12.00
C ASN A 438 -47.07 7.17 10.61
N ILE A 439 -47.88 8.20 10.31
CA ILE A 439 -47.78 8.93 9.04
C ILE A 439 -46.47 9.70 8.99
N TYR A 440 -46.14 10.44 10.05
CA TYR A 440 -44.91 11.23 10.13
C TYR A 440 -43.65 10.37 10.24
N LEU A 441 -43.69 9.29 11.03
CA LEU A 441 -42.61 8.30 11.06
C LEU A 441 -42.44 7.62 9.69
N GLY A 442 -43.53 7.36 8.97
CA GLY A 442 -43.48 6.83 7.60
C GLY A 442 -42.85 7.81 6.61
N TYR A 443 -43.05 9.12 6.78
CA TYR A 443 -42.31 10.12 6.02
C TYR A 443 -40.82 10.14 6.37
N GLY A 444 -40.47 10.11 7.65
CA GLY A 444 -39.08 10.01 8.09
C GLY A 444 -38.38 8.79 7.49
N PHE A 445 -39.05 7.64 7.54
CA PHE A 445 -38.56 6.42 6.92
C PHE A 445 -38.40 6.56 5.39
N ALA A 446 -39.40 7.09 4.68
CA ALA A 446 -39.33 7.26 3.23
C ALA A 446 -38.19 8.22 2.81
N ILE A 447 -38.03 9.34 3.51
CA ILE A 447 -36.93 10.29 3.28
C ILE A 447 -35.58 9.65 3.59
N GLY A 448 -35.49 8.93 4.73
CA GLY A 448 -34.29 8.20 5.12
C GLY A 448 -33.88 7.17 4.07
N VAL A 449 -34.82 6.38 3.55
CA VAL A 449 -34.58 5.40 2.48
C VAL A 449 -34.09 6.11 1.21
N VAL A 450 -34.84 7.09 0.70
CA VAL A 450 -34.47 7.78 -0.54
C VAL A 450 -33.11 8.47 -0.40
N GLY A 451 -32.88 9.19 0.70
CA GLY A 451 -31.63 9.88 0.96
C GLY A 451 -30.45 8.94 1.14
N ALA A 452 -30.62 7.83 1.87
CA ALA A 452 -29.55 6.86 2.08
C ALA A 452 -29.16 6.14 0.78
N PHE A 453 -30.13 5.75 -0.05
CA PHE A 453 -29.84 5.10 -1.34
C PHE A 453 -29.25 6.06 -2.37
N LEU A 454 -29.72 7.30 -2.44
CA LEU A 454 -29.06 8.31 -3.29
C LEU A 454 -27.65 8.61 -2.79
N GLY A 455 -27.46 8.68 -1.46
CA GLY A 455 -26.15 8.91 -0.87
C GLY A 455 -25.19 7.76 -1.15
N LEU A 456 -25.66 6.51 -1.06
CA LEU A 456 -24.90 5.33 -1.45
C LEU A 456 -24.56 5.35 -2.94
N PHE A 457 -25.53 5.67 -3.80
CA PHE A 457 -25.31 5.74 -5.25
C PHE A 457 -24.23 6.75 -5.60
N PHE A 458 -24.34 8.00 -5.12
CA PHE A 458 -23.33 9.01 -5.38
C PHE A 458 -21.97 8.69 -4.73
N ALA A 459 -21.95 8.12 -3.53
CA ALA A 459 -20.70 7.69 -2.91
C ALA A 459 -20.01 6.60 -3.71
N TYR A 460 -20.78 5.60 -4.19
CA TYR A 460 -20.25 4.54 -5.01
C TYR A 460 -19.64 5.11 -6.30
N GLU A 461 -20.39 5.93 -7.04
CA GLU A 461 -19.91 6.57 -8.28
C GLU A 461 -18.66 7.44 -8.04
N ILE A 462 -18.61 8.20 -6.94
CA ILE A 462 -17.44 9.03 -6.62
C ILE A 462 -16.23 8.17 -6.24
N VAL A 463 -16.41 7.13 -5.43
CA VAL A 463 -15.31 6.28 -4.96
C VAL A 463 -14.72 5.45 -6.10
N THR A 464 -15.55 4.88 -6.97
CA THR A 464 -15.06 4.08 -8.11
C THR A 464 -14.37 4.93 -9.18
N ASN A 465 -14.73 6.20 -9.30
CA ASN A 465 -14.14 7.13 -10.26
C ASN A 465 -13.18 8.13 -9.61
N LEU A 466 -12.72 7.87 -8.38
CA LEU A 466 -11.95 8.84 -7.59
C LEU A 466 -10.65 9.27 -8.30
N ASN A 467 -9.95 8.29 -8.89
CA ASN A 467 -8.72 8.54 -9.63
C ASN A 467 -8.99 9.38 -10.90
N GLU A 468 -10.06 9.10 -11.64
CA GLU A 468 -10.44 9.88 -12.84
C GLU A 468 -10.90 11.30 -12.50
N ILE A 469 -11.63 11.47 -11.39
CA ILE A 469 -12.05 12.78 -10.88
C ILE A 469 -10.82 13.61 -10.49
N GLN A 470 -9.81 12.99 -9.87
CA GLN A 470 -8.55 13.66 -9.56
C GLN A 470 -7.81 14.11 -10.82
N ASP A 471 -7.73 13.27 -11.85
CA ASP A 471 -7.08 13.62 -13.11
C ASP A 471 -7.81 14.76 -13.83
N TRP A 472 -9.15 14.72 -13.83
CA TRP A 472 -9.97 15.82 -14.33
C TRP A 472 -9.73 17.11 -13.56
N LEU A 473 -9.73 17.07 -12.21
CA LEU A 473 -9.42 18.24 -11.39
C LEU A 473 -8.02 18.79 -11.67
N TYR A 474 -7.04 17.92 -11.87
CA TYR A 474 -5.68 18.32 -12.19
C TYR A 474 -5.60 19.08 -13.52
N GLN A 475 -6.27 18.59 -14.56
CA GLN A 475 -6.28 19.26 -15.87
C GLN A 475 -6.88 20.67 -15.82
N TRP A 476 -7.89 20.88 -14.97
CA TRP A 476 -8.60 22.15 -14.90
C TRP A 476 -8.01 23.14 -13.89
N PHE A 477 -7.51 22.65 -12.76
CA PHE A 477 -7.06 23.50 -11.64
C PHE A 477 -5.54 23.46 -11.41
N GLY A 478 -4.81 22.53 -12.05
CA GLY A 478 -3.37 22.34 -11.86
C GLY A 478 -2.97 21.82 -10.47
N TRP A 479 -3.93 21.54 -9.59
CA TRP A 479 -3.69 21.04 -8.23
C TRP A 479 -3.84 19.52 -8.18
N ARG A 480 -2.79 18.83 -7.72
CA ARG A 480 -2.84 17.39 -7.41
C ARG A 480 -2.94 17.21 -5.92
N MET A 481 -4.02 16.57 -5.48
CA MET A 481 -4.27 16.31 -4.06
C MET A 481 -3.36 15.18 -3.54
N TRP A 482 -3.01 14.22 -4.39
CA TRP A 482 -1.99 13.20 -4.15
C TRP A 482 -1.00 13.17 -5.33
N ASP A 483 0.28 13.37 -5.06
CA ASP A 483 1.33 13.15 -6.05
C ASP A 483 1.81 11.68 -5.97
N PRO A 484 1.56 10.85 -6.99
CA PRO A 484 2.02 9.46 -7.02
C PRO A 484 3.54 9.31 -6.90
N ARG A 485 4.32 10.37 -7.14
CA ARG A 485 5.78 10.39 -7.02
C ARG A 485 6.28 10.51 -5.57
N THR A 486 5.42 10.95 -4.65
CA THR A 486 5.80 11.26 -3.26
C THR A 486 5.04 10.41 -2.23
N TYR A 487 3.90 9.83 -2.61
CA TYR A 487 3.06 9.07 -1.69
C TYR A 487 3.36 7.56 -1.67
N PHE A 488 2.96 6.89 -0.58
CA PHE A 488 3.23 5.46 -0.32
C PHE A 488 2.65 4.49 -1.37
N PHE A 489 1.67 4.91 -2.18
CA PHE A 489 0.85 4.04 -3.02
C PHE A 489 0.73 4.50 -4.47
N ASP A 490 0.55 3.54 -5.37
CA ASP A 490 0.36 3.76 -6.80
C ASP A 490 -1.01 4.34 -7.17
N ARG A 491 -2.06 4.03 -6.40
CA ARG A 491 -3.44 4.46 -6.66
C ARG A 491 -4.20 4.66 -5.35
N ILE A 492 -5.20 5.53 -5.36
CA ILE A 492 -6.07 5.70 -4.20
C ILE A 492 -7.03 4.51 -4.13
N PRO A 493 -7.23 3.90 -2.95
CA PRO A 493 -8.23 2.87 -2.75
C PRO A 493 -9.62 3.34 -3.19
N ASP A 494 -10.22 2.59 -4.10
CA ASP A 494 -11.48 2.87 -4.80
C ASP A 494 -12.57 1.83 -4.48
N GLN A 495 -12.39 1.07 -3.40
CA GLN A 495 -13.29 -0.02 -3.02
C GLN A 495 -14.21 0.39 -1.88
N VAL A 496 -15.51 0.23 -2.10
CA VAL A 496 -16.54 0.39 -1.07
C VAL A 496 -16.80 -0.98 -0.43
N ASP A 497 -16.50 -1.12 0.86
CA ASP A 497 -16.85 -2.31 1.64
C ASP A 497 -18.39 -2.42 1.78
N PRO A 498 -19.04 -3.44 1.17
CA PRO A 498 -20.49 -3.56 1.19
C PRO A 498 -21.07 -3.71 2.61
N THR A 499 -20.31 -4.31 3.52
CA THR A 499 -20.74 -4.54 4.91
C THR A 499 -20.79 -3.20 5.65
N LYS A 500 -19.71 -2.41 5.56
CA LYS A 500 -19.65 -1.07 6.18
C LYS A 500 -20.70 -0.15 5.56
N ALA A 501 -20.84 -0.16 4.23
CA ALA A 501 -21.85 0.63 3.53
C ALA A 501 -23.29 0.28 3.97
N THR A 502 -23.59 -1.02 4.15
CA THR A 502 -24.91 -1.46 4.63
C THR A 502 -25.20 -0.92 6.02
N TRP A 503 -24.24 -0.97 6.96
CA TRP A 503 -24.41 -0.40 8.30
C TRP A 503 -24.63 1.12 8.28
N ILE A 504 -23.93 1.84 7.40
CA ILE A 504 -24.10 3.29 7.24
C ILE A 504 -25.50 3.60 6.68
N VAL A 505 -25.98 2.87 5.68
CA VAL A 505 -27.33 3.04 5.11
C VAL A 505 -28.40 2.77 6.18
N LEU A 506 -28.27 1.68 6.93
CA LEU A 506 -29.19 1.37 8.03
C LEU A 506 -29.16 2.45 9.12
N GLY A 507 -27.97 2.93 9.48
CA GLY A 507 -27.76 4.03 10.42
C GLY A 507 -28.38 5.35 9.96
N ALA A 508 -28.28 5.68 8.66
CA ALA A 508 -28.88 6.86 8.07
C ALA A 508 -30.42 6.81 8.08
N ILE A 509 -31.00 5.65 7.74
CA ILE A 509 -32.45 5.44 7.79
C ILE A 509 -32.94 5.55 9.24
N ALA A 510 -32.25 4.91 10.18
CA ALA A 510 -32.58 4.97 11.61
C ALA A 510 -32.50 6.41 12.13
N SER A 511 -31.42 7.12 11.82
CA SER A 511 -31.21 8.54 12.16
C SER A 511 -32.34 9.44 11.64
N SER A 512 -32.83 9.18 10.41
CA SER A 512 -33.94 9.94 9.83
C SER A 512 -35.26 9.70 10.58
N VAL A 513 -35.55 8.44 10.94
CA VAL A 513 -36.74 8.08 11.74
C VAL A 513 -36.65 8.69 13.14
N VAL A 514 -35.46 8.68 13.76
CA VAL A 514 -35.21 9.33 15.06
C VAL A 514 -35.45 10.83 14.96
N GLY A 515 -34.95 11.50 13.92
CA GLY A 515 -35.20 12.92 13.69
C GLY A 515 -36.69 13.25 13.53
N ALA A 516 -37.45 12.38 12.87
CA ALA A 516 -38.90 12.54 12.70
C ALA A 516 -39.72 12.26 13.98
N LEU A 517 -39.14 11.62 14.99
CA LEU A 517 -39.86 11.15 16.17
C LEU A 517 -40.47 12.29 17.00
N ILE A 518 -39.69 13.34 17.29
CA ILE A 518 -40.15 14.47 18.11
C ILE A 518 -41.31 15.20 17.43
N PRO A 519 -41.21 15.63 16.14
CA PRO A 519 -42.34 16.24 15.44
C PRO A 519 -43.55 15.30 15.31
N ALA A 520 -43.34 14.00 15.08
CA ALA A 520 -44.44 13.02 15.00
C ALA A 520 -45.23 12.92 16.30
N LEU A 521 -44.55 12.95 17.45
CA LEU A 521 -45.18 12.96 18.77
C LEU A 521 -45.96 14.24 19.03
N LEU A 522 -45.42 15.39 18.62
CA LEU A 522 -46.11 16.68 18.72
C LEU A 522 -47.38 16.69 17.86
N ALA A 523 -47.28 16.23 16.61
CA ALA A 523 -48.43 16.12 15.70
C ALA A 523 -49.54 15.21 16.26
N ALA A 524 -49.17 14.09 16.87
CA ALA A 524 -50.11 13.14 17.46
C ALA A 524 -50.85 13.68 18.70
N ARG A 525 -50.27 14.68 19.40
CA ARG A 525 -50.83 15.30 20.60
C ARG A 525 -51.64 16.57 20.34
N LEU A 526 -51.71 17.05 19.09
CA LEU A 526 -52.52 18.21 18.72
C LEU A 526 -54.00 18.01 19.05
N ASN A 527 -54.59 19.02 19.70
CA ASN A 527 -56.00 19.05 20.03
C ASN A 527 -56.80 19.49 18.79
N PRO A 528 -57.75 18.69 18.26
CA PRO A 528 -58.49 19.03 17.05
C PRO A 528 -59.22 20.39 17.13
N ILE A 529 -59.69 20.79 18.32
CA ILE A 529 -60.39 22.07 18.51
C ILE A 529 -59.43 23.26 18.35
N GLU A 530 -58.22 23.15 18.92
CA GLU A 530 -57.19 24.19 18.79
C GLU A 530 -56.63 24.24 17.37
N ALA A 531 -56.41 23.09 16.74
CA ALA A 531 -55.87 22.98 15.38
C ALA A 531 -56.80 23.58 14.31
N LEU A 532 -58.12 23.66 14.57
CA LEU A 532 -59.10 24.27 13.68
C LEU A 532 -59.33 25.78 13.95
N ARG A 533 -58.75 26.32 15.05
CA ARG A 533 -58.90 27.72 15.47
C ARG A 533 -57.84 28.66 14.90
N TYR A 534 -56.73 28.13 14.41
CA TYR A 534 -55.67 28.92 13.78
C TYR A 534 -56.02 29.18 12.30
N GLU A 535 -56.15 30.47 11.95
CA GLU A 535 -56.22 30.98 10.57
C GLU A 535 -54.84 30.93 9.89
#